data_AF-A0A382EWC6-F1
#
_entry.id   AF-A0A382EWC6-F1
#
_cell.length_a   1.000
_cell.length_b   1.000
_cell.length_c   1.000
_cell.angle_alpha   90.00
_cell.angle_beta   90.00
_cell.angle_gamma   90.00
#
_symmetry.space_group_name_H-M   'P 1'
#
loop_
_entity.id
_entity.type
_entity.pdbx_description
1 polymer ?
#
loop_
_entity_poly.entity_id
_entity_poly.type
_entity_poly.pdbx_seq_one_letter_code
_entity_poly.pdbx_strand_id
1 'polypeptide(L)'
;MMDFSNKLSVIANDTNTYLKKIFFKKSKYSYLVEPMKYGVFSGGKRFRSAIIVNTGKIFNIDYKKLIIIAAAIECVHSYSLIHDDLPAMDNDDLRRGKLTTHKKFNEFTAILAGNSLLTLAFEILSSKDLKLAAKV
;
A
#
# COMPACT_ATOMS: atom_id res chain seq x y z
N MET A 1 13.11 -16.39 17.78
CA MET A 1 13.10 -15.11 17.04
C MET A 1 12.98 -15.26 15.53
N MET A 2 13.48 -16.36 14.92
CA MET A 2 13.38 -16.64 13.46
C MET A 2 11.94 -16.77 12.93
N ASP A 3 11.00 -17.29 13.74
CA ASP A 3 9.62 -17.56 13.30
C ASP A 3 8.81 -16.28 12.97
N PHE A 4 8.90 -15.23 13.81
CA PHE A 4 8.16 -13.99 13.57
C PHE A 4 8.67 -13.22 12.35
N SER A 5 10.00 -13.13 12.20
CA SER A 5 10.61 -12.44 11.05
C SER A 5 10.24 -13.12 9.73
N ASN A 6 10.21 -14.45 9.71
CA ASN A 6 9.78 -15.22 8.54
C ASN A 6 8.28 -15.01 8.24
N LYS A 7 7.41 -15.05 9.26
CA LYS A 7 5.97 -14.76 9.08
C LYS A 7 5.73 -13.36 8.55
N LEU A 8 6.46 -12.36 9.05
CA LEU A 8 6.40 -10.98 8.58
C LEU A 8 6.81 -10.87 7.11
N SER A 9 7.90 -11.53 6.71
CA SER A 9 8.38 -11.48 5.32
C SER A 9 7.39 -12.11 4.34
N VAL A 10 6.76 -13.23 4.71
CA VAL A 10 5.71 -13.88 3.91
C VAL A 10 4.54 -12.94 3.69
N ILE A 11 3.99 -12.35 4.76
CA ILE A 11 2.85 -11.42 4.66
C ILE A 11 3.21 -10.19 3.81
N ALA A 12 4.42 -9.65 3.99
CA ALA A 12 4.92 -8.53 3.21
C ALA A 12 5.01 -8.88 1.71
N ASN A 13 5.54 -10.06 1.38
CA ASN A 13 5.68 -10.54 0.01
C ASN A 13 4.32 -10.80 -0.65
N ASP A 14 3.38 -11.40 0.06
CA ASP A 14 2.02 -11.64 -0.45
C ASP A 14 1.29 -10.33 -0.72
N THR A 15 1.39 -9.36 0.21
CA THR A 15 0.83 -8.02 0.03
C THR A 15 1.44 -7.32 -1.19
N ASN A 16 2.77 -7.36 -1.32
CA ASN A 16 3.47 -6.78 -2.46
C ASN A 16 3.06 -7.43 -3.78
N THR A 17 2.90 -8.76 -3.79
CA THR A 17 2.47 -9.52 -4.96
C THR A 17 1.05 -9.13 -5.40
N TYR A 18 0.13 -8.99 -4.44
CA TYR A 18 -1.21 -8.51 -4.71
C TYR A 18 -1.20 -7.09 -5.30
N LEU A 19 -0.49 -6.15 -4.68
CA LEU A 19 -0.37 -4.77 -5.17
C LEU A 19 0.23 -4.70 -6.58
N LYS A 20 1.29 -5.47 -6.86
CA LYS A 20 1.89 -5.55 -8.21
C LYS A 20 0.87 -5.99 -9.26
N LYS A 21 0.01 -6.96 -8.95
CA LYS A 21 -1.06 -7.42 -9.84
C LYS A 21 -2.08 -6.30 -10.12
N ILE A 22 -2.48 -5.54 -9.10
CA ILE A 22 -3.39 -4.40 -9.25
C ILE A 22 -2.76 -3.32 -10.15
N PHE A 23 -1.51 -2.93 -9.88
CA PHE A 23 -0.83 -1.93 -10.69
C PHE A 23 -0.58 -2.39 -12.14
N PHE A 24 -0.32 -3.67 -12.37
CA PHE A 24 -0.18 -4.21 -13.72
C PHE A 24 -1.48 -4.10 -14.53
N LYS A 25 -2.64 -4.36 -13.90
CA LYS A 25 -3.94 -4.17 -14.56
C LYS A 25 -4.22 -2.70 -14.89
N LYS A 26 -3.73 -1.76 -14.08
CA LYS A 26 -3.97 -0.32 -14.25
C LYS A 26 -2.93 0.40 -15.13
N SER A 27 -1.74 -0.17 -15.33
CA SER A 27 -0.62 0.50 -16.04
C SER A 27 -0.89 0.84 -17.50
N LYS A 28 -1.95 0.31 -18.10
CA LYS A 28 -2.32 0.62 -19.48
C LYS A 28 -3.01 2.00 -19.63
N TYR A 29 -3.40 2.66 -18.54
CA TYR A 29 -4.40 3.74 -18.60
C TYR A 29 -3.99 5.08 -17.95
N SER A 30 -2.82 5.20 -17.31
CA SER A 30 -2.45 6.46 -16.63
C SER A 30 -0.96 6.63 -16.35
N TYR A 31 -0.46 7.84 -16.58
CA TYR A 31 0.89 8.28 -16.18
C TYR A 31 1.09 8.31 -14.65
N LEU A 32 0.02 8.31 -13.86
CA LEU A 32 0.11 8.31 -12.39
C LEU A 32 0.49 6.94 -11.80
N VAL A 33 0.38 5.86 -12.58
CA VAL A 33 0.65 4.50 -12.08
C VAL A 33 2.11 4.34 -11.66
N GLU A 34 3.05 4.97 -12.36
CA GLU A 34 4.47 4.91 -12.01
C GLU A 34 4.79 5.66 -10.70
N PRO A 35 4.39 6.94 -10.51
CA PRO A 35 4.51 7.63 -9.23
C PRO A 35 3.87 6.88 -8.05
N MET A 36 2.67 6.32 -8.24
CA MET A 36 2.01 5.51 -7.21
C MET A 36 2.83 4.27 -6.84
N LYS A 37 3.32 3.53 -7.85
CA LYS A 37 4.20 2.37 -7.63
C LYS A 37 5.49 2.78 -6.93
N TYR A 38 6.07 3.91 -7.30
CA TYR A 38 7.29 4.41 -6.67
C TYR A 38 7.06 4.68 -5.18
N GLY A 39 6.01 5.43 -4.83
CA GLY A 39 5.68 5.70 -3.43
C GLY A 39 5.43 4.43 -2.63
N VAL A 40 4.64 3.49 -3.18
CA VAL A 40 4.30 2.22 -2.50
C VAL A 40 5.50 1.30 -2.34
N PHE A 41 6.35 1.14 -3.36
CA PHE A 41 7.47 0.18 -3.36
C PHE A 41 8.84 0.81 -3.06
N SER A 42 8.86 2.05 -2.56
CA SER A 42 10.09 2.75 -2.16
C SER A 42 10.84 2.04 -1.01
N GLY A 43 10.18 1.16 -0.26
CA GLY A 43 10.78 0.26 0.73
C GLY A 43 9.78 -0.12 1.83
N GLY A 44 10.27 -0.52 3.00
CA GLY A 44 9.46 -0.75 4.20
C GLY A 44 9.14 -2.22 4.50
N LYS A 45 8.77 -2.49 5.76
CA LYS A 45 8.58 -3.85 6.28
C LYS A 45 7.16 -4.39 6.15
N ARG A 46 6.22 -3.60 5.59
CA ARG A 46 4.77 -3.92 5.54
C ARG A 46 4.21 -4.32 6.91
N PHE A 47 4.62 -3.60 7.95
CA PHE A 47 4.27 -3.93 9.32
C PHE A 47 2.75 -3.84 9.56
N ARG A 48 2.06 -2.90 8.88
CA ARG A 48 0.59 -2.77 8.99
C ARG A 48 -0.12 -3.98 8.39
N SER A 49 0.38 -4.53 7.29
CA SER A 49 -0.12 -5.81 6.76
C SER A 49 -0.06 -6.93 7.80
N ALA A 50 1.05 -7.04 8.53
CA ALA A 50 1.18 -8.05 9.57
C ALA A 50 0.19 -7.86 10.72
N ILE A 51 -0.05 -6.62 11.15
CA ILE A 51 -1.06 -6.33 12.18
C ILE A 51 -2.45 -6.80 11.71
N ILE A 52 -2.84 -6.44 10.49
CA ILE A 52 -4.16 -6.79 9.91
C ILE A 52 -4.32 -8.30 9.81
N VAL A 53 -3.32 -8.99 9.24
CA VAL A 53 -3.37 -10.44 9.07
C VAL A 53 -3.45 -11.15 10.42
N ASN A 54 -2.60 -10.79 11.38
CA ASN A 54 -2.60 -11.47 12.68
C ASN A 54 -3.88 -11.18 13.47
N THR A 55 -4.40 -9.96 13.41
CA THR A 55 -5.68 -9.60 14.04
C THR A 55 -6.83 -10.38 13.40
N GLY A 56 -6.91 -10.41 12.07
CA GLY A 56 -7.98 -11.13 11.37
C GLY A 56 -7.95 -12.64 11.57
N LYS A 57 -6.77 -13.22 11.77
CA LYS A 57 -6.61 -14.65 12.14
C LYS A 57 -7.29 -14.98 13.47
N ILE A 58 -7.25 -14.08 14.46
CA ILE A 58 -7.95 -14.26 15.75
C ILE A 58 -9.46 -14.42 15.52
N PHE A 59 -10.01 -13.75 14.50
CA PHE A 59 -11.44 -13.81 14.15
C PHE A 59 -11.79 -14.86 13.08
N ASN A 60 -10.85 -15.75 12.72
CA ASN A 60 -10.97 -16.75 11.66
C ASN A 60 -11.36 -16.16 10.30
N ILE A 61 -10.82 -14.99 9.94
CA ILE A 61 -11.01 -14.41 8.60
C ILE A 61 -10.05 -15.10 7.62
N ASP A 62 -10.55 -15.41 6.42
CA ASP A 62 -9.75 -16.00 5.35
C ASP A 62 -8.50 -15.16 5.02
N TYR A 63 -7.35 -15.83 4.89
CA TYR A 63 -6.07 -15.18 4.69
C TYR A 63 -6.01 -14.35 3.40
N LYS A 64 -6.63 -14.82 2.30
CA LYS A 64 -6.63 -14.06 1.03
C LYS A 64 -7.39 -12.75 1.18
N LYS A 65 -8.52 -12.76 1.90
CA LYS A 65 -9.28 -11.53 2.24
C LYS A 65 -8.44 -10.57 3.09
N LEU A 66 -7.69 -11.10 4.06
CA LEU A 66 -6.79 -10.27 4.88
C LEU A 66 -5.66 -9.63 4.06
N ILE A 67 -5.13 -10.32 3.06
CA ILE A 67 -4.14 -9.74 2.13
C ILE A 67 -4.75 -8.61 1.30
N ILE A 68 -6.01 -8.73 0.86
CA ILE A 68 -6.73 -7.66 0.14
C ILE A 68 -6.86 -6.42 1.05
N ILE A 69 -7.33 -6.60 2.29
CA ILE A 69 -7.46 -5.51 3.27
C ILE A 69 -6.10 -4.88 3.59
N ALA A 70 -5.08 -5.72 3.79
CA ALA A 70 -3.71 -5.28 4.06
C ALA A 70 -3.14 -4.43 2.93
N ALA A 71 -3.37 -4.83 1.67
CA ALA A 71 -2.95 -4.07 0.50
C ALA A 71 -3.61 -2.68 0.46
N ALA A 72 -4.91 -2.59 0.75
CA ALA A 72 -5.61 -1.31 0.82
C ALA A 72 -5.01 -0.39 1.90
N ILE A 73 -4.73 -0.92 3.10
CA ILE A 73 -4.13 -0.13 4.19
C ILE A 73 -2.69 0.29 3.86
N GLU A 74 -1.91 -0.53 3.16
CA GLU A 74 -0.58 -0.13 2.69
C GLU A 74 -0.66 0.94 1.58
N CYS A 75 -1.71 0.97 0.76
CA CYS A 75 -2.00 2.11 -0.12
C CYS A 75 -2.26 3.37 0.70
N VAL A 76 -3.12 3.30 1.73
CA VAL A 76 -3.39 4.46 2.60
C VAL A 76 -2.11 4.94 3.28
N HIS A 77 -1.31 4.03 3.83
CA HIS A 77 -0.03 4.39 4.44
C HIS A 77 0.91 5.07 3.44
N SER A 78 1.02 4.53 2.23
CA SER A 78 1.91 5.10 1.22
C SER A 78 1.42 6.47 0.76
N TYR A 79 0.11 6.67 0.63
CA TYR A 79 -0.47 8.00 0.37
C TYR A 79 -0.03 9.01 1.43
N SER A 80 -0.21 8.66 2.71
CA SER A 80 0.09 9.60 3.80
C SER A 80 1.54 10.06 3.76
N LEU A 81 2.49 9.15 3.52
CA LEU A 81 3.91 9.49 3.42
C LEU A 81 4.25 10.34 2.20
N ILE A 82 3.62 10.09 1.05
CA ILE A 82 3.85 10.89 -0.16
C ILE A 82 3.43 12.35 0.08
N HIS A 83 2.34 12.57 0.82
CA HIS A 83 1.87 13.91 1.16
C HIS A 83 2.68 14.54 2.28
N ASP A 84 3.07 13.78 3.30
CA ASP A 84 4.00 14.21 4.37
C ASP A 84 5.29 14.76 3.77
N ASP A 85 5.83 14.10 2.75
CA ASP A 85 7.08 14.49 2.10
C ASP A 85 7.00 15.82 1.34
N LEU A 86 5.81 16.39 1.09
CA LEU A 86 5.68 17.61 0.27
C LEU A 86 6.31 18.85 0.94
N PRO A 87 6.73 19.86 0.16
CA PRO A 87 7.30 21.09 0.71
C PRO A 87 6.39 21.85 1.68
N ALA A 88 5.08 21.72 1.50
CA ALA A 88 4.08 22.31 2.39
C ALA A 88 3.87 21.55 3.72
N MET A 89 4.48 20.37 3.85
CA MET A 89 4.41 19.50 5.02
C MET A 89 5.81 19.38 5.62
N ASP A 90 6.48 18.23 5.53
CA ASP A 90 7.81 18.03 6.12
C ASP A 90 8.95 18.53 5.22
N ASN A 91 8.69 18.75 3.93
CA ASN A 91 9.69 19.17 2.94
C ASN A 91 10.90 18.22 2.87
N ASP A 92 10.64 16.92 3.00
CA ASP A 92 11.68 15.89 2.95
C ASP A 92 12.16 15.63 1.52
N ASP A 93 13.46 15.78 1.28
CA ASP A 93 14.07 15.44 0.00
C ASP A 93 14.28 13.93 -0.18
N LEU A 94 14.43 13.20 0.92
CA LEU A 94 14.77 11.77 0.94
C LEU A 94 13.88 10.98 1.90
N ARG A 95 13.42 9.81 1.45
CA ARG A 95 12.78 8.80 2.29
C ARG A 95 13.46 7.45 2.10
N ARG A 96 13.95 6.89 3.22
CA ARG A 96 14.68 5.60 3.26
C ARG A 96 15.84 5.54 2.25
N GLY A 97 16.59 6.64 2.14
CA GLY A 97 17.75 6.76 1.24
C GLY A 97 17.41 6.91 -0.25
N LYS A 98 16.15 7.15 -0.61
CA LYS A 98 15.71 7.43 -1.98
C LYS A 98 15.05 8.80 -2.04
N LEU A 99 15.05 9.45 -3.21
CA LEU A 99 14.28 10.67 -3.43
C LEU A 99 12.81 10.48 -3.03
N THR A 100 12.22 11.48 -2.40
CA THR A 100 10.77 11.49 -2.18
C THR A 100 10.03 11.63 -3.50
N THR A 101 8.75 11.28 -3.50
CA THR A 101 7.96 11.21 -4.75
C THR A 101 7.93 12.56 -5.46
N HIS A 102 7.83 13.67 -4.71
CA HIS A 102 7.80 15.00 -5.28
C HIS A 102 9.15 15.44 -5.85
N LYS A 103 10.27 15.04 -5.24
CA LYS A 103 11.61 15.29 -5.79
C LYS A 103 11.86 14.52 -7.07
N LYS A 104 11.32 13.29 -7.18
CA LYS A 104 11.48 12.47 -8.38
C LYS A 104 10.54 12.86 -9.52
N PHE A 105 9.29 13.21 -9.21
CA PHE A 105 8.23 13.35 -10.21
C PHE A 105 7.56 14.72 -10.25
N ASN A 106 8.01 15.72 -9.48
CA ASN A 106 7.37 17.00 -9.16
C ASN A 106 6.18 16.92 -8.17
N GLU A 107 5.87 18.07 -7.56
CA GLU A 107 4.87 18.21 -6.50
C GLU A 107 3.46 17.86 -6.93
N PHE A 108 2.98 18.41 -8.06
CA PHE A 108 1.61 18.15 -8.52
C PHE A 108 1.39 16.67 -8.85
N THR A 109 2.41 16.00 -9.40
CA THR A 109 2.36 14.55 -9.67
C THR A 109 2.34 13.75 -8.37
N ALA A 110 3.14 14.14 -7.37
CA ALA A 110 3.13 13.51 -6.05
C ALA A 110 1.77 13.67 -5.34
N ILE A 111 1.17 14.86 -5.39
CA ILE A 111 -0.17 15.14 -4.86
C ILE A 111 -1.19 14.19 -5.50
N LEU A 112 -1.24 14.15 -6.84
CA LEU A 112 -2.18 13.29 -7.58
C LEU A 112 -1.93 11.80 -7.37
N ALA A 113 -0.66 11.38 -7.22
CA ALA A 113 -0.31 10.00 -6.91
C ALA A 113 -0.80 9.59 -5.50
N GLY A 114 -0.63 10.46 -4.50
CA GLY A 114 -1.18 10.26 -3.16
C GLY A 114 -2.71 10.15 -3.19
N ASN A 115 -3.40 11.10 -3.83
CA ASN A 115 -4.86 11.06 -3.98
C ASN A 115 -5.33 9.77 -4.66
N SER A 116 -4.63 9.36 -5.72
CA SER A 116 -4.94 8.13 -6.44
C SER A 116 -4.74 6.88 -5.58
N LEU A 117 -3.73 6.86 -4.69
CA LEU A 117 -3.51 5.74 -3.76
C LEU A 117 -4.60 5.66 -2.70
N LEU A 118 -5.04 6.80 -2.17
CA LEU A 118 -6.16 6.86 -1.23
C LEU A 118 -7.43 6.30 -1.89
N THR A 119 -7.77 6.77 -3.09
CA THR A 119 -8.93 6.26 -3.85
C THR A 119 -8.79 4.78 -4.19
N LEU A 120 -7.60 4.34 -4.59
CA LEU A 120 -7.31 2.94 -4.89
C LEU A 120 -7.53 2.03 -3.68
N ALA A 121 -7.23 2.51 -2.47
CA ALA A 121 -7.49 1.74 -1.25
C ALA A 121 -8.99 1.41 -1.12
N PHE A 122 -9.87 2.39 -1.33
CA PHE A 122 -11.32 2.17 -1.31
C PHE A 122 -11.79 1.28 -2.45
N GLU A 123 -11.23 1.43 -3.65
CA GLU A 123 -11.51 0.54 -4.77
C GLU A 123 -11.18 -0.92 -4.43
N ILE A 124 -10.00 -1.17 -3.83
CA ILE A 124 -9.59 -2.51 -3.37
C ILE A 124 -10.58 -3.06 -2.33
N LEU A 125 -10.97 -2.25 -1.34
CA LEU A 125 -11.91 -2.66 -0.28
C LEU A 125 -13.32 -2.94 -0.81
N SER A 126 -13.76 -2.20 -1.83
CA SER A 126 -15.06 -2.41 -2.48
C SER A 126 -15.06 -3.53 -3.53
N SER A 127 -13.91 -4.17 -3.77
CA SER A 127 -13.77 -5.14 -4.85
C SER A 127 -14.62 -6.40 -4.62
N LYS A 128 -15.09 -7.00 -5.71
CA LYS A 128 -15.85 -8.26 -5.66
C LYS A 128 -15.06 -9.43 -5.05
N ASP A 129 -13.74 -9.30 -5.00
CA ASP A 129 -12.83 -10.28 -4.39
C ASP A 129 -12.87 -10.22 -2.85
N LEU A 130 -13.30 -9.08 -2.26
CA LEU A 130 -13.47 -8.90 -0.82
C LEU A 130 -14.94 -9.08 -0.39
N LYS A 131 -15.44 -10.31 -0.49
CA LYS A 131 -16.75 -10.67 0.10
C LYS A 131 -16.55 -11.24 1.49
N LEU A 132 -16.78 -10.44 2.52
CA LEU A 132 -16.87 -10.94 3.89
C LEU A 132 -18.25 -11.56 4.10
N ALA A 133 -18.32 -12.72 4.75
CA ALA A 133 -19.61 -13.23 5.20
C ALA A 133 -20.10 -12.26 6.29
N ALA A 134 -21.37 -11.86 6.21
CA ALA A 134 -21.98 -11.15 7.33
C ALA A 134 -21.92 -12.09 8.55
N LYS A 135 -21.12 -11.73 9.56
CA LYS A 135 -21.34 -12.25 10.90
C LYS A 135 -22.51 -11.45 11.45
N VAL A 136 -23.69 -12.05 11.39
CA VAL A 136 -24.84 -11.64 12.21
C VAL A 136 -24.51 -11.99 13.66
#